data_AF-A0A812PQL2-F1
#
_entry.id   AF-A0A812PQL2-F1
#
_cell.length_a   1.000
_cell.length_b   1.000
_cell.length_c   1.000
_cell.angle_alpha   90.00
_cell.angle_beta   90.00
_cell.angle_gamma   90.00
#
_symmetry.space_group_name_H-M   'P 1'
#
loop_
_entity.id
_entity.type
_entity.pdbx_description
1 polymer ?
#
loop_
_entity_poly.entity_id
_entity_poly.type
_entity_poly.pdbx_seq_one_letter_code
_entity_poly.pdbx_strand_id
1 'polypeptide(L)'
;MSFGFAPRKIGKADLQLTERDLNDAAEARQGWKPNTWTLDQAARVLLLMSLPAEDDAAYFATVEKLFQTAEIREQICLYQALQLLPHQELFDDRLSEGIRTNIKTVFESIAHHNPLPMELMTEHAWNQMILKALFIGAALDPIEGIDQRVNPELARMLIDFAHERRAATRPIPVELWRVAAPFADEIALEDMKALYASGEQLEQSAIALALVATASDEADVILKTNPEIAKRAESGEITWHAIAEAAY
;
A
#
# COMPACT_ATOMS: atom_id res chain seq x y z
N MET A 1 7.43 -26.30 14.92
CA MET A 1 6.03 -26.68 15.19
C MET A 1 5.26 -25.66 16.06
N SER A 2 5.84 -24.59 16.60
CA SER A 2 5.07 -23.61 17.41
C SER A 2 4.31 -22.56 16.57
N PHE A 3 4.86 -22.16 15.43
CA PHE A 3 4.33 -21.10 14.56
C PHE A 3 2.88 -21.36 14.09
N GLY A 4 2.60 -22.53 13.52
CA GLY A 4 1.25 -22.90 13.07
C GLY A 4 0.25 -23.20 14.19
N PHE A 5 0.71 -23.43 15.43
CA PHE A 5 -0.15 -23.72 16.57
C PHE A 5 -0.55 -22.47 17.37
N ALA A 6 0.01 -21.30 17.07
CA ALA A 6 -0.27 -20.05 17.80
C ALA A 6 -1.79 -19.79 17.97
N PRO A 7 -2.64 -19.87 16.93
CA PRO A 7 -4.06 -19.59 17.10
C PRO A 7 -4.78 -20.53 18.07
N ARG A 8 -4.30 -21.78 18.20
CA ARG A 8 -4.87 -22.77 19.13
C ARG A 8 -4.49 -22.49 20.58
N LYS A 9 -3.42 -21.74 20.82
CA LYS A 9 -2.89 -21.47 22.16
C LYS A 9 -3.36 -20.14 22.72
N ILE A 10 -3.47 -19.12 21.88
CA ILE A 10 -3.76 -17.75 22.32
C ILE A 10 -4.98 -17.13 21.65
N GLY A 11 -5.62 -17.83 20.71
CA GLY A 11 -6.78 -17.32 19.98
C GLY A 11 -6.41 -16.33 18.87
N LYS A 12 -7.42 -15.65 18.33
CA LYS A 12 -7.31 -14.72 17.19
C LYS A 12 -8.02 -13.38 17.45
N ALA A 13 -8.18 -13.01 18.72
CA ALA A 13 -8.75 -11.71 19.05
C ALA A 13 -7.82 -10.59 18.57
N ASP A 14 -8.39 -9.42 18.32
CA ASP A 14 -7.62 -8.23 17.95
C ASP A 14 -6.61 -7.88 19.04
N LEU A 15 -5.41 -7.50 18.63
CA LEU A 15 -4.35 -7.10 19.54
C LEU A 15 -4.72 -5.76 20.18
N GLN A 16 -5.05 -5.79 21.47
CA GLN A 16 -5.40 -4.59 22.23
C GLN A 16 -4.13 -3.83 22.62
N LEU A 17 -3.84 -2.74 21.90
CA LEU A 17 -2.68 -1.88 22.12
C LEU A 17 -3.08 -0.57 22.78
N THR A 18 -2.26 -0.11 23.71
CA THR A 18 -2.36 1.23 24.29
C THR A 18 -1.70 2.27 23.39
N GLU A 19 -1.98 3.57 23.60
CA GLU A 19 -1.27 4.65 22.91
C GLU A 19 0.25 4.57 23.10
N ARG A 20 0.69 4.14 24.29
CA ARG A 20 2.11 3.92 24.57
C ARG A 20 2.69 2.83 23.67
N ASP A 21 2.02 1.70 23.53
CA ASP A 21 2.50 0.60 22.68
C ASP A 21 2.62 1.04 21.21
N LEU A 22 1.70 1.89 20.73
CA LEU A 22 1.75 2.45 19.38
C LEU A 22 2.90 3.44 19.20
N ASN A 23 3.19 4.26 20.21
CA ASN A 23 4.35 5.16 20.20
C ASN A 23 5.65 4.36 20.22
N ASP A 24 5.78 3.36 21.09
CA ASP A 24 6.95 2.48 21.17
C ASP A 24 7.17 1.74 19.83
N ALA A 25 6.08 1.31 19.16
CA ALA A 25 6.16 0.70 17.83
C ALA A 25 6.66 1.67 16.76
N ALA A 26 6.16 2.91 16.75
CA ALA A 26 6.60 3.94 15.81
C ALA A 26 8.06 4.36 16.02
N GLU A 27 8.53 4.38 17.27
CA GLU A 27 9.95 4.60 17.61
C GLU A 27 10.83 3.43 17.16
N ALA A 28 10.36 2.18 17.30
CA ALA A 28 11.10 0.99 16.89
C ALA A 28 11.22 0.87 15.36
N ARG A 29 10.14 1.16 14.62
CA ARG A 29 10.12 1.13 13.15
C ARG A 29 9.10 2.13 12.62
N GLN A 30 9.59 3.20 11.99
CA GLN A 30 8.73 4.18 11.32
C GLN A 30 7.89 3.49 10.23
N GLY A 31 6.59 3.81 10.17
CA GLY A 31 5.63 3.23 9.21
C GLY A 31 5.00 1.91 9.66
N TRP A 32 5.49 1.27 10.73
CA TRP A 32 4.89 0.05 11.25
C TRP A 32 3.59 0.35 12.02
N LYS A 33 2.51 -0.37 11.69
CA LYS A 33 1.18 -0.25 12.33
C LYS A 33 0.67 -1.59 12.90
N PRO A 34 1.04 -1.95 14.14
CA PRO A 34 0.65 -3.23 14.74
C PRO A 34 -0.81 -3.29 15.23
N ASN A 35 -1.55 -2.16 15.22
CA ASN A 35 -2.96 -2.12 15.62
C ASN A 35 -3.90 -2.92 14.71
N THR A 36 -3.46 -3.28 13.51
CA THR A 36 -4.21 -4.13 12.56
C THR A 36 -4.02 -5.62 12.83
N TRP A 37 -3.17 -6.00 13.80
CA TRP A 37 -2.81 -7.38 14.05
C TRP A 37 -3.74 -8.06 15.05
N THR A 38 -3.88 -9.37 14.93
CA THR A 38 -4.48 -10.25 15.93
C THR A 38 -3.42 -10.82 16.87
N LEU A 39 -3.86 -11.36 18.01
CA LEU A 39 -2.99 -12.04 18.98
C LEU A 39 -2.13 -13.15 18.34
N ASP A 40 -2.71 -13.98 17.46
CA ASP A 40 -1.94 -15.05 16.78
C ASP A 40 -0.90 -14.52 15.79
N GLN A 41 -1.16 -13.39 15.14
CA GLN A 41 -0.17 -12.73 14.29
C GLN A 41 0.99 -12.21 15.13
N ALA A 42 0.70 -11.46 16.20
CA ALA A 42 1.72 -10.91 17.08
C ALA A 42 2.62 -12.00 17.71
N ALA A 43 2.04 -13.10 18.18
CA ALA A 43 2.84 -14.19 18.75
C ALA A 43 3.66 -14.95 17.70
N ARG A 44 3.15 -15.10 16.47
CA ARG A 44 3.93 -15.67 15.37
C ARG A 44 5.14 -14.81 15.04
N VAL A 45 4.95 -13.50 14.95
CA VAL A 45 6.05 -12.55 14.73
C VAL A 45 7.04 -12.61 15.88
N LEU A 46 6.58 -12.63 17.14
CA LEU A 46 7.47 -12.79 18.30
C LEU A 46 8.29 -14.08 18.24
N LEU A 47 7.69 -15.19 17.79
CA LEU A 47 8.41 -16.45 17.59
C LEU A 47 9.47 -16.35 16.49
N LEU A 48 9.19 -15.63 15.40
CA LEU A 48 10.16 -15.37 14.33
C LEU A 48 11.31 -14.51 14.83
N MET A 49 11.03 -13.44 15.57
CA MET A 49 12.04 -12.56 16.18
C MET A 49 12.89 -13.27 17.24
N SER A 50 12.41 -14.40 17.77
CA SER A 50 13.14 -15.22 18.74
C SER A 50 14.05 -16.29 18.09
N LEU A 51 14.08 -16.36 16.75
CA LEU A 51 14.98 -17.27 16.04
C LEU A 51 16.43 -16.79 16.17
N PRO A 52 17.41 -17.70 16.36
CA PRO A 52 18.82 -17.33 16.30
C PRO A 52 19.18 -16.76 14.93
N ALA A 53 19.80 -15.58 14.92
CA ALA A 53 20.09 -14.81 13.71
C ALA A 53 21.58 -14.49 13.54
N GLU A 54 22.46 -15.14 14.31
CA GLU A 54 23.91 -14.94 14.27
C GLU A 54 24.57 -15.55 13.02
N ASP A 55 23.93 -16.55 12.42
CA ASP A 55 24.32 -17.17 11.15
C ASP A 55 23.25 -16.87 10.10
N ASP A 56 23.54 -15.91 9.23
CA ASP A 56 22.67 -15.40 8.18
C ASP A 56 22.12 -16.53 7.29
N ALA A 57 22.96 -17.51 6.93
CA ALA A 57 22.57 -18.59 6.03
C ALA A 57 21.63 -19.58 6.73
N ALA A 58 21.92 -19.93 8.00
CA ALA A 58 21.06 -20.81 8.79
C ALA A 58 19.72 -20.13 9.13
N TYR A 59 19.76 -18.83 9.44
CA TYR A 59 18.58 -18.01 9.69
C TYR A 59 17.69 -17.93 8.46
N PHE A 60 18.25 -17.52 7.31
CA PHE A 60 17.54 -17.44 6.04
C PHE A 60 16.92 -18.80 5.67
N ALA A 61 17.69 -19.90 5.73
CA ALA A 61 17.18 -21.24 5.44
C ALA A 61 16.00 -21.65 6.35
N THR A 62 16.00 -21.20 7.61
CA THR A 62 14.91 -21.47 8.55
C THR A 62 13.64 -20.72 8.16
N VAL A 63 13.75 -19.42 7.87
CA VAL A 63 12.62 -18.59 7.45
C VAL A 63 12.08 -19.04 6.09
N GLU A 64 12.95 -19.37 5.14
CA GLU A 64 12.60 -19.90 3.83
C GLU A 64 11.77 -21.18 3.93
N LYS A 65 12.16 -22.10 4.82
CA LYS A 65 11.39 -23.33 5.06
C LYS A 65 9.98 -23.05 5.59
N LEU A 66 9.81 -21.98 6.38
CA LEU A 66 8.48 -21.55 6.83
C LEU A 66 7.66 -21.07 5.64
N PHE A 67 8.20 -20.19 4.77
CA PHE A 67 7.51 -19.75 3.56
C PHE A 67 7.08 -20.91 2.65
N GLN A 68 7.96 -21.88 2.41
CA GLN A 68 7.69 -23.04 1.55
C GLN A 68 6.52 -23.91 2.02
N THR A 69 6.21 -23.89 3.32
CA THR A 69 5.18 -24.75 3.92
C THR A 69 3.99 -23.98 4.48
N ALA A 70 4.03 -22.65 4.40
CA ALA A 70 3.05 -21.76 5.00
C ALA A 70 1.70 -21.84 4.29
N GLU A 71 0.63 -21.99 5.07
CA GLU A 71 -0.71 -21.65 4.58
C GLU A 71 -0.90 -20.13 4.45
N ILE A 72 -1.99 -19.69 3.82
CA ILE A 72 -2.25 -18.26 3.55
C ILE A 72 -2.12 -17.37 4.80
N ARG A 73 -2.66 -17.81 5.96
CA ARG A 73 -2.56 -17.03 7.21
C ARG A 73 -1.15 -16.95 7.74
N GLU A 74 -0.37 -18.01 7.55
CA GLU A 74 1.04 -18.06 7.93
C GLU A 74 1.87 -17.18 6.99
N GLN A 75 1.59 -17.19 5.69
CA GLN A 75 2.22 -16.30 4.71
C GLN A 75 1.99 -14.82 5.04
N ILE A 76 0.75 -14.45 5.37
CA ILE A 76 0.42 -13.08 5.82
C ILE A 76 1.30 -12.67 7.00
N CYS A 77 1.43 -13.55 8.01
CA CYS A 77 2.29 -13.25 9.17
C CYS A 77 3.76 -13.14 8.80
N LEU A 78 4.26 -14.02 7.93
CA LEU A 78 5.66 -14.02 7.49
C LEU A 78 6.00 -12.73 6.74
N TYR A 79 5.14 -12.29 5.81
CA TYR A 79 5.33 -11.05 5.07
C TYR A 79 5.20 -9.80 5.95
N GLN A 80 4.23 -9.76 6.85
CA GLN A 80 4.11 -8.68 7.84
C GLN A 80 5.36 -8.57 8.73
N ALA A 81 5.95 -9.72 9.09
CA ALA A 81 7.11 -9.77 9.97
C ALA A 81 8.40 -9.30 9.31
N LEU A 82 8.56 -9.40 7.99
CA LEU A 82 9.84 -9.10 7.31
C LEU A 82 10.43 -7.75 7.71
N GLN A 83 9.59 -6.71 7.89
CA GLN A 83 10.02 -5.36 8.28
C GLN A 83 10.63 -5.27 9.70
N LEU A 84 10.46 -6.30 10.52
CA LEU A 84 10.94 -6.41 11.90
C LEU A 84 12.05 -7.45 12.07
N LEU A 85 12.31 -8.26 11.03
CA LEU A 85 13.33 -9.30 11.06
C LEU A 85 14.71 -8.73 10.73
N PRO A 86 15.81 -9.29 11.28
CA PRO A 86 17.16 -8.98 10.85
C PRO A 86 17.43 -9.48 9.42
N HIS A 87 18.50 -8.97 8.81
CA HIS A 87 19.01 -9.39 7.49
C HIS A 87 17.96 -9.28 6.37
N GLN A 88 17.26 -8.14 6.33
CA GLN A 88 16.12 -7.90 5.43
C GLN A 88 16.51 -8.03 3.95
N GLU A 89 17.75 -7.68 3.62
CA GLU A 89 18.36 -7.78 2.30
C GLU A 89 18.46 -9.22 1.77
N LEU A 90 18.35 -10.24 2.63
CA LEU A 90 18.33 -11.63 2.19
C LEU A 90 16.98 -12.03 1.57
N PHE A 91 15.93 -11.23 1.78
CA PHE A 91 14.56 -11.57 1.43
C PHE A 91 14.05 -10.86 0.16
N ASP A 92 14.94 -10.34 -0.70
CA ASP A 92 14.56 -9.68 -1.96
C ASP A 92 13.66 -10.54 -2.87
N ASP A 93 13.95 -11.84 -2.96
CA ASP A 93 13.15 -12.79 -3.72
C ASP A 93 11.75 -12.96 -3.10
N ARG A 94 11.66 -12.94 -1.77
CA ARG A 94 10.38 -13.05 -1.05
C ARG A 94 9.57 -11.78 -1.19
N LEU A 95 10.20 -10.60 -1.07
CA LEU A 95 9.56 -9.32 -1.34
C LEU A 95 8.96 -9.32 -2.75
N SER A 96 9.76 -9.74 -3.75
CA SER A 96 9.34 -9.86 -5.15
C SER A 96 8.22 -10.89 -5.36
N GLU A 97 8.21 -12.01 -4.64
CA GLU A 97 7.12 -13.00 -4.70
C GLU A 97 5.84 -12.46 -4.07
N GLY A 98 5.94 -11.85 -2.89
CA GLY A 98 4.81 -11.32 -2.14
C GLY A 98 4.03 -10.28 -2.94
N ILE A 99 4.72 -9.38 -3.64
CA ILE A 99 4.07 -8.37 -4.47
C ILE A 99 3.56 -8.88 -5.82
N ARG A 100 3.96 -10.08 -6.26
CA ARG A 100 3.47 -10.71 -7.49
C ARG A 100 2.25 -11.59 -7.29
N THR A 101 1.87 -11.89 -6.05
CA THR A 101 0.71 -12.74 -5.75
C THR A 101 -0.60 -12.16 -6.28
N ASN A 102 -1.55 -13.05 -6.60
CA ASN A 102 -2.93 -12.67 -6.91
C ASN A 102 -3.84 -12.73 -5.67
N ILE A 103 -3.33 -13.19 -4.52
CA ILE A 103 -4.09 -13.25 -3.28
C ILE A 103 -3.99 -11.88 -2.61
N LYS A 104 -5.05 -11.05 -2.76
CA LYS A 104 -5.09 -9.66 -2.25
C LYS A 104 -4.57 -9.52 -0.82
N THR A 105 -5.02 -10.36 0.11
CA THR A 105 -4.58 -10.29 1.52
C THR A 105 -3.11 -10.61 1.74
N VAL A 106 -2.50 -11.46 0.91
CA VAL A 106 -1.05 -11.74 0.96
C VAL A 106 -0.28 -10.57 0.35
N PHE A 107 -0.77 -9.98 -0.74
CA PHE A 107 -0.19 -8.77 -1.32
C PHE A 107 -0.20 -7.61 -0.30
N GLU A 108 -1.35 -7.35 0.33
CA GLU A 108 -1.51 -6.28 1.33
C GLU A 108 -0.58 -6.50 2.53
N SER A 109 -0.34 -7.75 2.94
CA SER A 109 0.54 -8.06 4.07
C SER A 109 2.01 -7.63 3.88
N ILE A 110 2.46 -7.46 2.63
CA ILE A 110 3.80 -6.96 2.31
C ILE A 110 3.78 -5.51 1.81
N ALA A 111 2.68 -5.04 1.22
CA ALA A 111 2.58 -3.71 0.63
C ALA A 111 2.05 -2.64 1.59
N HIS A 112 1.18 -3.00 2.54
CA HIS A 112 0.50 -2.05 3.45
C HIS A 112 1.23 -1.96 4.79
N HIS A 113 1.35 -0.74 5.31
CA HIS A 113 1.98 -0.45 6.61
C HIS A 113 3.32 -1.17 6.79
N ASN A 114 4.07 -1.21 5.69
CA ASN A 114 5.34 -1.89 5.57
C ASN A 114 6.26 -0.98 4.75
N PRO A 115 7.35 -0.47 5.33
CA PRO A 115 8.28 0.40 4.64
C PRO A 115 9.28 -0.34 3.74
N LEU A 116 9.35 -1.69 3.79
CA LEU A 116 10.32 -2.44 2.97
C LEU A 116 10.17 -2.22 1.46
N PRO A 117 8.96 -2.21 0.87
CA PRO A 117 8.81 -1.91 -0.55
C PRO A 117 9.42 -0.56 -0.95
N MET A 118 9.22 0.49 -0.14
CA MET A 118 9.78 1.81 -0.47
C MET A 118 11.30 1.86 -0.29
N GLU A 119 11.85 1.14 0.71
CA GLU A 119 13.27 1.13 1.04
C GLU A 119 14.13 0.28 0.10
N LEU A 120 13.64 -0.90 -0.28
CA LEU A 120 14.46 -1.93 -0.95
C LEU A 120 14.15 -2.08 -2.43
N MET A 121 12.93 -1.76 -2.89
CA MET A 121 12.58 -2.00 -4.29
C MET A 121 13.26 -1.01 -5.24
N THR A 122 13.75 -1.56 -6.35
CA THR A 122 14.06 -0.77 -7.54
C THR A 122 12.82 -0.01 -8.01
N GLU A 123 13.03 1.10 -8.73
CA GLU A 123 11.93 1.89 -9.30
C GLU A 123 11.01 1.04 -10.18
N HIS A 124 11.57 0.16 -11.00
CA HIS A 124 10.77 -0.74 -11.83
C HIS A 124 9.88 -1.69 -11.00
N ALA A 125 10.44 -2.32 -9.96
CA ALA A 125 9.67 -3.23 -9.10
C ALA A 125 8.57 -2.48 -8.32
N TRP A 126 8.89 -1.27 -7.85
CA TRP A 126 7.93 -0.37 -7.22
C TRP A 126 6.77 -0.02 -8.17
N ASN A 127 7.08 0.37 -9.41
CA ASN A 127 6.07 0.74 -10.40
C ASN A 127 5.12 -0.43 -10.71
N GLN A 128 5.68 -1.64 -10.84
CA GLN A 128 4.91 -2.85 -11.04
C GLN A 128 4.04 -3.21 -9.82
N MET A 129 4.53 -2.99 -8.60
CA MET A 129 3.74 -3.20 -7.38
C MET A 129 2.52 -2.28 -7.32
N ILE A 130 2.69 -0.98 -7.61
CA ILE A 130 1.58 -0.02 -7.58
C ILE A 130 0.54 -0.35 -8.66
N LEU A 131 0.97 -0.65 -9.88
CA LEU A 131 0.05 -1.09 -10.94
C LEU A 131 -0.68 -2.39 -10.55
N LYS A 132 0.03 -3.33 -9.92
CA LYS A 132 -0.54 -4.59 -9.43
C LYS A 132 -1.60 -4.36 -8.36
N ALA A 133 -1.35 -3.47 -7.40
CA ALA A 133 -2.30 -3.12 -6.34
C ALA A 133 -3.64 -2.71 -6.94
N LEU A 134 -3.62 -1.79 -7.91
CA LEU A 134 -4.81 -1.33 -8.63
C LEU A 134 -5.49 -2.46 -9.43
N PHE A 135 -4.70 -3.34 -10.03
CA PHE A 135 -5.23 -4.48 -10.80
C PHE A 135 -6.00 -5.48 -9.93
N ILE A 136 -5.51 -5.77 -8.72
CA ILE A 136 -6.15 -6.70 -7.78
C ILE A 136 -7.14 -6.02 -6.82
N GLY A 137 -7.31 -4.70 -6.96
CA GLY A 137 -8.22 -3.91 -6.13
C GLY A 137 -7.76 -3.77 -4.68
N ALA A 138 -6.45 -3.65 -4.44
CA ALA A 138 -5.89 -3.22 -3.16
C ALA A 138 -5.82 -1.68 -3.10
N ALA A 139 -6.08 -1.12 -1.92
CA ALA A 139 -5.96 0.31 -1.68
C ALA A 139 -4.49 0.76 -1.80
N LEU A 140 -4.29 2.00 -2.25
CA LEU A 140 -2.97 2.61 -2.35
C LEU A 140 -2.61 3.39 -1.09
N ASP A 141 -3.58 3.99 -0.40
CA ASP A 141 -3.36 4.81 0.79
C ASP A 141 -2.49 4.18 1.89
N PRO A 142 -2.64 2.88 2.22
CA PRO A 142 -1.82 2.24 3.25
C PRO A 142 -0.37 1.92 2.81
N ILE A 143 -0.01 2.15 1.54
CA ILE A 143 1.33 1.90 1.02
C ILE A 143 2.25 3.03 1.44
N GLU A 144 3.21 2.72 2.32
CA GLU A 144 4.21 3.67 2.79
C GLU A 144 5.10 4.12 1.63
N GLY A 145 5.39 5.43 1.54
CA GLY A 145 6.28 5.97 0.52
C GLY A 145 5.61 6.39 -0.79
N ILE A 146 4.27 6.31 -0.88
CA ILE A 146 3.58 6.45 -2.17
C ILE A 146 3.81 7.80 -2.86
N ASP A 147 3.64 8.90 -2.13
CA ASP A 147 3.81 10.24 -2.68
C ASP A 147 5.30 10.56 -2.92
N GLN A 148 6.21 9.95 -2.16
CA GLN A 148 7.67 10.16 -2.29
C GLN A 148 8.28 9.44 -3.49
N ARG A 149 7.67 8.34 -3.94
CA ARG A 149 8.19 7.48 -5.01
C ARG A 149 7.44 7.60 -6.34
N VAL A 150 6.53 8.57 -6.45
CA VAL A 150 5.91 8.89 -7.73
C VAL A 150 6.98 9.28 -8.74
N ASN A 151 6.88 8.77 -9.96
CA ASN A 151 7.83 9.03 -11.04
C ASN A 151 7.10 9.06 -12.41
N PRO A 152 7.71 9.65 -13.46
CA PRO A 152 7.08 9.77 -14.77
C PRO A 152 6.72 8.44 -15.44
N GLU A 153 7.54 7.39 -15.24
CA GLU A 153 7.26 6.07 -15.82
C GLU A 153 6.00 5.46 -15.18
N LEU A 154 5.90 5.51 -13.85
CA LEU A 154 4.73 5.05 -13.11
C LEU A 154 3.47 5.80 -13.54
N ALA A 155 3.51 7.14 -13.58
CA ALA A 155 2.37 7.93 -14.00
C ALA A 155 1.89 7.56 -15.41
N ARG A 156 2.83 7.40 -16.37
CA ARG A 156 2.51 6.94 -17.72
C ARG A 156 1.84 5.56 -17.73
N MET A 157 2.40 4.60 -17.00
CA MET A 157 1.81 3.25 -16.88
C MET A 157 0.38 3.29 -16.32
N LEU A 158 0.12 4.17 -15.35
CA LEU A 158 -1.19 4.32 -14.74
C LEU A 158 -2.19 5.03 -15.66
N ILE A 159 -1.77 6.05 -16.41
CA ILE A 159 -2.60 6.71 -17.41
C ILE A 159 -3.00 5.72 -18.52
N ASP A 160 -2.04 4.95 -19.04
CA ASP A 160 -2.30 3.89 -20.02
C ASP A 160 -3.33 2.88 -19.48
N PHE A 161 -3.16 2.45 -18.23
CA PHE A 161 -4.11 1.56 -17.55
C PHE A 161 -5.51 2.18 -17.41
N ALA A 162 -5.62 3.47 -17.07
CA ALA A 162 -6.89 4.18 -16.98
C ALA A 162 -7.60 4.22 -18.35
N HIS A 163 -6.85 4.49 -19.43
CA HIS A 163 -7.36 4.48 -20.80
C HIS A 163 -7.84 3.10 -21.24
N GLU A 164 -7.07 2.05 -20.95
CA GLU A 164 -7.46 0.66 -21.23
C GLU A 164 -8.77 0.29 -20.52
N ARG A 165 -8.93 0.68 -19.25
CA ARG A 165 -10.15 0.42 -18.49
C ARG A 165 -11.34 1.19 -19.04
N ARG A 166 -11.16 2.47 -19.39
CA ARG A 166 -12.22 3.28 -20.01
C ARG A 166 -12.66 2.71 -21.34
N ALA A 167 -11.72 2.32 -22.21
CA ALA A 167 -12.02 1.66 -23.48
C ALA A 167 -12.80 0.34 -23.29
N ALA A 168 -12.54 -0.37 -22.18
CA ALA A 168 -13.27 -1.56 -21.78
C ALA A 168 -14.57 -1.28 -20.99
N THR A 169 -14.99 -0.02 -20.82
CA THR A 169 -16.14 0.38 -19.99
C THR A 169 -16.05 -0.15 -18.55
N ARG A 170 -14.84 -0.19 -17.99
CA ARG A 170 -14.57 -0.58 -16.60
C ARG A 170 -14.28 0.65 -15.76
N PRO A 171 -14.67 0.67 -14.47
CA PRO A 171 -14.42 1.80 -13.59
C PRO A 171 -12.91 1.97 -13.38
N ILE A 172 -12.42 3.20 -13.39
CA ILE A 172 -11.02 3.55 -13.11
C ILE A 172 -10.86 3.64 -11.58
N PRO A 173 -9.85 2.98 -10.98
CA PRO A 173 -9.59 3.15 -9.55
C PRO A 173 -9.28 4.61 -9.21
N VAL A 174 -10.01 5.20 -8.26
CA VAL A 174 -9.92 6.64 -7.96
C VAL A 174 -8.57 7.07 -7.39
N GLU A 175 -7.92 6.20 -6.60
CA GLU A 175 -6.59 6.46 -6.04
C GLU A 175 -5.47 6.49 -7.10
N LEU A 176 -5.74 6.02 -8.33
CA LEU A 176 -4.79 6.10 -9.45
C LEU A 176 -4.30 7.53 -9.66
N TRP A 177 -5.20 8.50 -9.54
CA TRP A 177 -4.91 9.92 -9.78
C TRP A 177 -3.99 10.53 -8.74
N ARG A 178 -3.92 9.97 -7.51
CA ARG A 178 -2.91 10.36 -6.51
C ARG A 178 -1.49 10.26 -7.06
N VAL A 179 -1.25 9.22 -7.85
CA VAL A 179 0.07 8.86 -8.37
C VAL A 179 0.26 9.41 -9.79
N ALA A 180 -0.78 9.41 -10.63
CA ALA A 180 -0.66 9.85 -12.01
C ALA A 180 -0.60 11.38 -12.17
N ALA A 181 -1.37 12.13 -11.37
CA ALA A 181 -1.57 13.57 -11.57
C ALA A 181 -0.30 14.43 -11.51
N PRO A 182 0.72 14.14 -10.66
CA PRO A 182 1.96 14.93 -10.64
C PRO A 182 2.73 14.95 -11.98
N PHE A 183 2.48 13.98 -12.86
CA PHE A 183 3.11 13.89 -14.18
C PHE A 183 2.07 13.72 -15.30
N ALA A 184 0.84 14.18 -15.06
CA ALA A 184 -0.22 14.13 -16.06
C ALA A 184 0.14 14.99 -17.28
N ASP A 185 0.01 14.41 -18.47
CA ASP A 185 0.08 15.15 -19.72
C ASP A 185 -1.27 15.82 -20.04
N GLU A 186 -1.32 16.54 -21.17
CA GLU A 186 -2.53 17.24 -21.60
C GLU A 186 -3.75 16.32 -21.75
N ILE A 187 -3.53 15.07 -22.20
CA ILE A 187 -4.62 14.10 -22.38
C ILE A 187 -5.14 13.65 -21.02
N ALA A 188 -4.26 13.30 -20.09
CA ALA A 188 -4.62 12.93 -18.74
C ALA A 188 -5.33 14.08 -17.99
N LEU A 189 -4.88 15.33 -18.16
CA LEU A 189 -5.54 16.49 -17.55
C LEU A 189 -6.96 16.71 -18.09
N GLU A 190 -7.22 16.50 -19.39
CA GLU A 190 -8.58 16.57 -19.93
C GLU A 190 -9.47 15.43 -19.41
N ASP A 191 -8.91 14.24 -19.18
CA ASP A 191 -9.63 13.13 -18.53
C ASP A 191 -9.98 13.46 -17.08
N MET A 192 -9.03 14.00 -16.32
CA MET A 192 -9.25 14.45 -14.95
C MET A 192 -10.32 15.54 -14.90
N LYS A 193 -10.27 16.52 -15.80
CA LYS A 193 -11.28 17.59 -15.92
C LYS A 193 -12.68 17.05 -16.21
N ALA A 194 -12.79 16.04 -17.08
CA ALA A 194 -14.08 15.39 -17.36
C ALA A 194 -14.65 14.66 -16.13
N LEU A 195 -13.80 13.94 -15.39
CA LEU A 195 -14.15 13.28 -14.13
C LEU A 195 -14.51 14.30 -13.05
N TYR A 196 -13.80 15.43 -12.98
CA TYR A 196 -14.10 16.49 -12.01
C TYR A 196 -15.45 17.17 -12.27
N ALA A 197 -15.80 17.34 -13.55
CA ALA A 197 -17.05 18.01 -13.93
C ALA A 197 -18.28 17.11 -13.81
N SER A 198 -18.16 15.80 -14.06
CA SER A 198 -19.31 14.90 -14.24
C SER A 198 -19.19 13.53 -13.59
N GLY A 199 -18.06 13.22 -12.94
CA GLY A 199 -17.86 11.97 -12.21
C GLY A 199 -18.72 11.88 -10.96
N GLU A 200 -18.72 10.70 -10.35
CA GLU A 200 -19.35 10.48 -9.04
C GLU A 200 -18.62 11.27 -7.94
N GLN A 201 -19.28 11.44 -6.78
CA GLN A 201 -18.74 12.23 -5.68
C GLN A 201 -17.34 11.78 -5.23
N LEU A 202 -17.10 10.46 -5.26
CA LEU A 202 -15.81 9.88 -4.90
C LEU A 202 -14.72 10.23 -5.94
N GLU A 203 -15.06 10.13 -7.24
CA GLU A 203 -14.15 10.50 -8.34
C GLU A 203 -13.82 11.99 -8.29
N GLN A 204 -14.82 12.86 -8.14
CA GLN A 204 -14.62 14.30 -8.04
C GLN A 204 -13.71 14.67 -6.85
N SER A 205 -13.89 14.00 -5.71
CA SER A 205 -13.10 14.23 -4.50
C SER A 205 -11.64 13.77 -4.67
N ALA A 206 -11.42 12.61 -5.28
CA ALA A 206 -10.07 12.11 -5.58
C ALA A 206 -9.34 13.00 -6.60
N ILE A 207 -10.05 13.45 -7.65
CA ILE A 207 -9.48 14.39 -8.63
C ILE A 207 -9.15 15.73 -7.97
N ALA A 208 -10.00 16.25 -7.08
CA ALA A 208 -9.71 17.47 -6.34
C ALA A 208 -8.40 17.36 -5.55
N LEU A 209 -8.23 16.27 -4.79
CA LEU A 209 -7.00 16.02 -4.04
C LEU A 209 -5.77 15.94 -4.94
N ALA A 210 -5.89 15.18 -6.04
CA ALA A 210 -4.81 15.02 -7.00
C ALA A 210 -4.39 16.35 -7.64
N LEU A 211 -5.35 17.18 -8.08
CA LEU A 211 -5.08 18.48 -8.70
C LEU A 211 -4.48 19.49 -7.71
N VAL A 212 -4.98 19.52 -6.46
CA VAL A 212 -4.41 20.37 -5.40
C VAL A 212 -2.95 20.00 -5.14
N ALA A 213 -2.61 18.70 -5.16
CA ALA A 213 -1.23 18.24 -4.98
C ALA A 213 -0.32 18.54 -6.18
N THR A 214 -0.84 18.52 -7.42
CA THR A 214 -0.08 18.85 -8.63
C THR A 214 0.37 20.31 -8.67
N ALA A 215 -0.47 21.25 -8.21
CA ALA A 215 -0.16 22.67 -8.11
C ALA A 215 0.39 23.32 -9.41
N SER A 216 -0.26 23.06 -10.56
CA SER A 216 0.02 23.71 -11.84
C SER A 216 -1.07 24.70 -12.26
N ASP A 217 -0.75 25.61 -13.18
CA ASP A 217 -1.71 26.59 -13.71
C ASP A 217 -2.94 25.91 -14.34
N GLU A 218 -2.73 24.79 -15.05
CA GLU A 218 -3.81 24.00 -15.65
C GLU A 218 -4.68 23.34 -14.57
N ALA A 219 -4.08 22.80 -13.52
CA ALA A 219 -4.81 22.21 -12.39
C ALA A 219 -5.67 23.26 -11.69
N ASP A 220 -5.14 24.46 -11.47
CA ASP A 220 -5.87 25.60 -10.89
C ASP A 220 -7.07 26.02 -11.73
N VAL A 221 -6.95 25.98 -13.07
CA VAL A 221 -8.06 26.27 -13.98
C VAL A 221 -9.16 25.23 -13.83
N ILE A 222 -8.81 23.94 -13.72
CA ILE A 222 -9.79 22.86 -13.53
C ILE A 222 -10.48 23.01 -12.17
N LEU A 223 -9.73 23.22 -11.08
CA LEU A 223 -10.28 23.36 -9.73
C LEU A 223 -11.30 24.50 -9.61
N LYS A 224 -11.09 25.62 -10.32
CA LYS A 224 -12.03 26.76 -10.37
C LYS A 224 -13.41 26.41 -10.93
N THR A 225 -13.55 25.32 -11.67
CA THR A 225 -14.85 24.90 -12.21
C THR A 225 -15.80 24.36 -11.14
N ASN A 226 -15.27 23.92 -9.99
CA ASN A 226 -16.04 23.52 -8.82
C ASN A 226 -15.33 23.94 -7.52
N PRO A 227 -15.46 25.22 -7.11
CA PRO A 227 -14.68 25.77 -6.00
C PRO A 227 -15.06 25.18 -4.63
N GLU A 228 -16.26 24.60 -4.47
CA GLU A 228 -16.67 24.00 -3.20
C GLU A 228 -15.86 22.74 -2.90
N ILE A 229 -15.72 21.83 -3.87
CA ILE A 229 -14.93 20.60 -3.68
C ILE A 229 -13.44 20.93 -3.55
N ALA A 230 -12.93 21.86 -4.36
CA ALA A 230 -11.54 22.32 -4.28
C ALA A 230 -11.19 22.83 -2.88
N LYS A 231 -12.03 23.70 -2.30
CA LYS A 231 -11.81 24.22 -0.94
C LYS A 231 -11.80 23.12 0.13
N ARG A 232 -12.67 22.10 -0.01
CA ARG A 232 -12.72 20.97 0.92
C ARG A 232 -11.43 20.14 0.84
N ALA A 233 -10.90 19.91 -0.35
CA ALA A 233 -9.61 19.27 -0.56
C ALA A 233 -8.44 20.10 0.03
N GLU A 234 -8.37 21.40 -0.26
CA GLU A 234 -7.34 22.31 0.28
C GLU A 234 -7.35 22.40 1.81
N SER A 235 -8.54 22.35 2.42
CA SER A 235 -8.70 22.41 3.87
C SER A 235 -8.36 21.11 4.61
N GLY A 236 -8.14 20.01 3.87
CA GLY A 236 -7.93 18.67 4.41
C GLY A 236 -9.21 17.98 4.91
N GLU A 237 -10.40 18.50 4.56
CA GLU A 237 -11.67 17.83 4.88
C GLU A 237 -11.85 16.54 4.06
N ILE A 238 -11.30 16.52 2.84
CA ILE A 238 -11.17 15.32 2.01
C ILE A 238 -9.75 14.79 2.20
N THR A 239 -9.60 13.48 2.36
CA THR A 239 -8.29 12.83 2.53
C THR A 239 -8.22 11.56 1.71
N TRP A 240 -7.01 11.16 1.28
CA TRP A 240 -6.81 9.89 0.58
C TRP A 240 -7.26 8.68 1.41
N HIS A 241 -7.11 8.75 2.73
CA HIS A 241 -7.63 7.74 3.65
C HIS A 241 -9.15 7.54 3.51
N ALA A 242 -9.93 8.62 3.57
CA ALA A 242 -11.38 8.55 3.41
C ALA A 242 -11.79 8.10 2.00
N ILE A 243 -11.01 8.45 0.96
CA ILE A 243 -11.22 7.96 -0.40
C ILE A 243 -11.02 6.44 -0.47
N ALA A 244 -9.95 5.93 0.13
CA ALA A 244 -9.64 4.50 0.16
C ALA A 244 -10.71 3.71 0.92
N GLU A 245 -11.14 4.17 2.11
CA GLU A 245 -12.22 3.53 2.88
C GLU A 245 -13.55 3.46 2.13
N ALA A 246 -13.85 4.44 1.28
CA ALA A 246 -15.08 4.46 0.49
C ALA A 246 -15.00 3.59 -0.78
N ALA A 247 -13.78 3.30 -1.28
CA ALA A 247 -13.57 2.60 -2.55
C ALA A 247 -13.42 1.07 -2.43
N TYR A 248 -13.00 0.54 -1.27
CA TYR A 248 -12.57 -0.85 -1.09
C TYR A 248 -13.23 -1.56 0.09
#